data_AF-A0A8H7LW86-F1
#
_entry.id   AF-A0A8H7LW86-F1
#
_cell.length_a   1.000
_cell.length_b   1.000
_cell.length_c   1.000
_cell.angle_alpha   90.00
_cell.angle_beta   90.00
_cell.angle_gamma   90.00
#
_symmetry.space_group_name_H-M   'P 1'
#
loop_
_entity.id
_entity.type
_entity.pdbx_description
1 polymer ?
#
loop_
_entity_poly.entity_id
_entity_poly.type
_entity_poly.pdbx_seq_one_letter_code
_entity_poly.pdbx_strand_id
1 'polypeptide(L)'
;MFRSASSNGEEGESDSCPLKISQDLCSTESFTVLCALLYPKKIGVLPPVLVSELDIWAPALKATQALQMDSAREYILSQFEVDRMNIPTVAARLLGIIINYEETSDTLKLECIHSLIIRRGPILALEARMLGSDTMAQVSTIRDRIRTLAASRSWVAIPRHPLCKGELESSCQFAIHAGVIANLRMDPVKLSSTTQDDFMLSIFDVPRDERVCRHCDSVRMELACTGIGGVGLYEEIRRCAAGLKLLKGGD
;
A
#
# COMPACT_ATOMS: atom_id res chain seq x y z
N MET A 1 -30.70 19.68 47.54
CA MET A 1 -32.15 19.62 47.27
C MET A 1 -32.50 20.78 46.36
N PHE A 2 -32.47 20.57 45.04
CA PHE A 2 -33.01 21.54 44.07
C PHE A 2 -33.75 20.77 42.99
N ARG A 3 -34.90 21.33 42.64
CA ARG A 3 -36.09 20.69 42.09
C ARG A 3 -35.93 20.29 40.63
N SER A 4 -36.53 19.17 40.28
CA SER A 4 -36.91 18.85 38.90
C SER A 4 -38.28 19.44 38.55
N ALA A 5 -38.33 19.84 37.27
CA ALA A 5 -39.46 20.01 36.37
C ALA A 5 -40.36 21.25 36.50
N SER A 6 -40.20 22.16 35.54
CA SER A 6 -41.33 22.64 34.74
C SER A 6 -40.84 23.06 33.35
N SER A 7 -41.36 22.34 32.34
CA SER A 7 -41.66 22.78 30.97
C SER A 7 -40.76 23.82 30.32
N ASN A 8 -39.98 23.37 29.34
CA ASN A 8 -40.03 23.89 27.97
C ASN A 8 -39.51 22.78 27.06
N GLY A 9 -40.45 21.99 26.54
CA GLY A 9 -40.18 20.94 25.56
C GLY A 9 -40.10 21.51 24.14
N GLU A 10 -39.20 22.45 23.91
CA GLU A 10 -38.91 23.02 22.59
C GLU A 10 -37.41 23.37 22.49
N GLU A 11 -36.52 22.40 22.68
CA GLU A 11 -35.20 22.45 22.05
C GLU A 11 -35.25 21.52 20.85
N GLY A 12 -35.66 22.08 19.72
CA GLY A 12 -35.88 21.36 18.48
C GLY A 12 -36.86 22.14 17.62
N GLU A 13 -36.50 23.37 17.26
CA GLU A 13 -37.11 24.04 16.11
C GLU A 13 -36.95 23.06 14.93
N SER A 14 -38.04 22.41 14.57
CA SER A 14 -38.10 21.52 13.42
C SER A 14 -37.88 22.42 12.21
N ASP A 15 -36.64 22.45 11.75
CA ASP A 15 -36.20 23.33 10.67
C ASP A 15 -37.10 23.06 9.47
N SER A 16 -37.97 24.00 9.14
CA SER A 16 -39.06 23.82 8.18
C SER A 16 -38.59 23.52 6.75
N CYS A 17 -37.27 23.60 6.52
CA CYS A 17 -36.58 23.20 5.30
C CYS A 17 -35.29 22.44 5.65
N PRO A 18 -35.35 21.13 5.95
CA PRO A 18 -34.15 20.37 6.27
C PRO A 18 -33.16 20.41 5.11
N LEU A 19 -31.89 20.63 5.41
CA LEU A 19 -30.82 20.64 4.43
C LEU A 19 -30.69 19.25 3.80
N LYS A 20 -30.96 19.13 2.50
CA LYS A 20 -30.88 17.87 1.75
C LYS A 20 -29.55 17.76 1.05
N ILE A 21 -28.71 16.84 1.51
CA ILE A 21 -27.50 16.45 0.79
C ILE A 21 -27.89 15.45 -0.28
N SER A 22 -27.48 15.69 -1.53
CA SER A 22 -27.72 14.73 -2.62
C SER A 22 -26.99 13.41 -2.34
N GLN A 23 -27.65 12.28 -2.59
CA GLN A 23 -27.04 10.95 -2.46
C GLN A 23 -25.83 10.76 -3.39
N ASP A 24 -25.78 11.51 -4.50
CA ASP A 24 -24.65 11.51 -5.43
C ASP A 24 -23.38 12.11 -4.81
N LEU A 25 -23.54 13.01 -3.82
CA LEU A 25 -22.44 13.67 -3.12
C LEU A 25 -22.01 12.90 -1.88
N CYS A 26 -22.98 12.38 -1.12
CA CYS A 26 -22.73 11.64 0.11
C CYS A 26 -23.85 10.63 0.36
N SER A 27 -23.51 9.34 0.34
CA SER A 27 -24.46 8.27 0.70
C SER A 27 -24.77 8.31 2.20
N THR A 28 -25.86 7.67 2.61
CA THR A 28 -26.22 7.57 4.03
C THR A 28 -25.13 6.87 4.85
N GLU A 29 -24.50 5.85 4.29
CA GLU A 29 -23.39 5.12 4.92
C GLU A 29 -22.17 6.03 5.08
N SER A 30 -21.78 6.74 4.00
CA SER A 30 -20.65 7.68 4.03
C SER A 30 -20.90 8.79 5.05
N PHE A 31 -22.11 9.36 5.05
CA PHE A 31 -22.51 10.39 6.00
C PHE A 31 -22.44 9.89 7.44
N THR A 32 -22.91 8.67 7.71
CA THR A 32 -22.85 8.06 9.05
C THR A 32 -21.41 7.90 9.54
N VAL A 33 -20.50 7.47 8.66
CA VAL A 33 -19.06 7.37 8.97
C VAL A 33 -18.47 8.75 9.27
N LEU A 34 -18.79 9.75 8.46
CA LEU A 34 -18.31 11.13 8.67
C LEU A 34 -18.87 11.75 9.96
N CYS A 35 -20.12 11.47 10.31
CA CYS A 35 -20.70 11.88 11.59
C CYS A 35 -19.95 11.27 12.78
N ALA A 36 -19.47 10.02 12.68
CA ALA A 36 -18.69 9.41 13.74
C ALA A 36 -17.31 10.07 13.92
N LEU A 37 -16.74 10.67 12.86
CA LEU A 37 -15.53 11.49 12.94
C LEU A 37 -15.81 12.86 13.59
N LEU A 38 -16.91 13.52 13.19
CA LEU A 38 -17.28 14.84 13.69
C LEU A 38 -17.77 14.81 15.15
N TYR A 39 -18.49 13.75 15.52
CA TYR A 39 -19.12 13.57 16.82
C TYR A 39 -18.63 12.27 17.46
N PRO A 40 -17.35 12.20 17.88
CA PRO A 40 -16.79 10.99 18.47
C PRO A 40 -17.49 10.67 19.80
N LYS A 41 -17.63 9.37 20.10
CA LYS A 41 -18.28 8.89 21.34
C LYS A 41 -17.57 9.35 22.62
N LYS A 42 -16.28 9.71 22.53
CA LYS A 42 -15.47 10.24 23.63
C LYS A 42 -14.63 11.40 23.11
N ILE A 43 -14.53 12.47 23.91
CA ILE A 43 -13.71 13.64 23.59
C ILE A 43 -12.27 13.20 23.33
N GLY A 44 -11.70 13.64 22.21
CA GLY A 44 -10.32 13.35 21.82
C GLY A 44 -10.07 11.93 21.27
N VAL A 45 -11.11 11.09 21.11
CA VAL A 45 -10.96 9.73 20.57
C VAL A 45 -11.69 9.62 19.24
N LEU A 46 -10.94 9.77 18.14
CA LEU A 46 -11.45 9.58 16.79
C LEU A 46 -11.57 8.07 16.46
N PRO A 47 -12.52 7.67 15.60
CA PRO A 47 -12.67 6.29 15.17
C PRO A 47 -11.40 5.79 14.45
N PRO A 48 -11.00 4.52 14.67
CA PRO A 48 -9.88 3.94 13.94
C PRO A 48 -10.21 3.85 12.46
N VAL A 49 -9.24 4.19 11.62
CA VAL A 49 -9.32 4.07 10.16
C VAL A 49 -8.33 3.00 9.77
N LEU A 50 -8.83 1.92 9.15
CA LEU A 50 -8.02 0.77 8.77
C LEU A 50 -7.96 0.64 7.25
N VAL A 51 -6.79 0.26 6.74
CA VAL A 51 -6.57 0.02 5.31
C VAL A 51 -7.37 -1.20 4.83
N SER A 52 -7.62 -2.18 5.70
CA SER A 52 -8.49 -3.33 5.43
C SER A 52 -9.96 -2.96 5.21
N GLU A 53 -10.41 -1.79 5.70
CA GLU A 53 -11.79 -1.31 5.60
C GLU A 53 -11.96 -0.29 4.45
N LEU A 54 -11.15 -0.40 3.40
CA LEU A 54 -11.15 0.55 2.29
C LEU A 54 -12.50 0.65 1.54
N ASP A 55 -13.35 -0.38 1.64
CA ASP A 55 -14.74 -0.35 1.16
C ASP A 55 -15.61 0.68 1.88
N ILE A 56 -15.30 0.98 3.14
CA ILE A 56 -15.99 1.97 3.96
C ILE A 56 -15.35 3.34 3.75
N TRP A 57 -14.01 3.40 3.79
CA TRP A 57 -13.28 4.66 3.80
C TRP A 57 -13.15 5.32 2.42
N ALA A 58 -13.15 4.57 1.31
CA ALA A 58 -13.04 5.17 -0.01
C ALA A 58 -14.27 6.03 -0.40
N PRO A 59 -15.52 5.58 -0.20
CA PRO A 59 -16.69 6.44 -0.37
C PRO A 59 -16.69 7.63 0.60
N ALA A 60 -16.28 7.42 1.86
CA ALA A 60 -16.20 8.49 2.85
C ALA A 60 -15.19 9.58 2.44
N LEU A 61 -14.02 9.21 1.90
CA LEU A 61 -13.02 10.15 1.35
C LEU A 61 -13.56 10.94 0.16
N LYS A 62 -14.37 10.32 -0.71
CA LYS A 62 -15.02 11.05 -1.81
C LYS A 62 -16.03 12.05 -1.26
N ALA A 63 -16.79 11.66 -0.25
CA ALA A 63 -17.74 12.55 0.41
C ALA A 63 -17.06 13.71 1.15
N THR A 64 -15.90 13.50 1.79
CA THR A 64 -15.15 14.62 2.42
C THR A 64 -14.71 15.65 1.40
N GLN A 65 -14.31 15.23 0.20
CA GLN A 65 -13.97 16.17 -0.88
C GLN A 65 -15.21 16.95 -1.36
N ALA A 66 -16.33 16.26 -1.59
CA ALA A 66 -17.58 16.90 -2.03
C ALA A 66 -18.13 17.90 -0.99
N LEU A 67 -17.94 17.61 0.30
CA LEU A 67 -18.41 18.40 1.43
C LEU A 67 -17.35 19.36 1.99
N GLN A 68 -16.16 19.46 1.36
CA GLN A 68 -15.06 20.33 1.79
C GLN A 68 -14.61 20.10 3.25
N MET A 69 -14.57 18.84 3.67
CA MET A 69 -14.17 18.42 5.02
C MET A 69 -12.67 18.09 5.06
N ASP A 70 -11.83 19.09 4.84
CA ASP A 70 -10.39 18.90 4.62
C ASP A 70 -9.69 18.22 5.81
N SER A 71 -9.97 18.65 7.05
CA SER A 71 -9.37 18.03 8.24
C SER A 71 -9.77 16.56 8.43
N ALA A 72 -11.00 16.19 8.06
CA ALA A 72 -11.44 14.79 8.10
C ALA A 72 -10.76 13.96 7.01
N ARG A 73 -10.57 14.55 5.82
CA ARG A 73 -9.84 13.93 4.70
C ARG A 73 -8.39 13.68 5.08
N GLU A 74 -7.69 14.68 5.59
CA GLU A 74 -6.32 14.59 6.07
C GLU A 74 -6.18 13.53 7.17
N TYR A 75 -7.12 13.51 8.13
CA TYR A 75 -7.13 12.49 9.17
C TYR A 75 -7.20 11.07 8.59
N ILE A 76 -8.18 10.78 7.72
CA ILE A 76 -8.32 9.45 7.11
C ILE A 76 -7.05 9.04 6.34
N LEU A 77 -6.51 9.94 5.51
CA LEU A 77 -5.28 9.68 4.74
C LEU A 77 -4.08 9.40 5.67
N SER A 78 -3.92 10.18 6.76
CA SER A 78 -2.84 9.98 7.72
C SER A 78 -2.92 8.63 8.45
N GLN A 79 -4.13 8.13 8.71
CA GLN A 79 -4.30 6.85 9.39
C GLN A 79 -3.93 5.66 8.51
N PHE A 80 -4.11 5.74 7.19
CA PHE A 80 -3.62 4.70 6.29
C PHE A 80 -2.09 4.53 6.35
N GLU A 81 -1.35 5.59 6.65
CA GLU A 81 0.10 5.52 6.87
C GLU A 81 0.49 4.86 8.18
N VAL A 82 -0.40 4.83 9.17
CA VAL A 82 -0.18 4.14 10.44
C VAL A 82 -0.37 2.64 10.24
N ASP A 83 -1.32 2.24 9.39
CA ASP A 83 -1.66 0.84 9.11
C ASP A 83 -0.79 0.19 8.00
N ARG A 84 0.53 0.44 8.05
CA ARG A 84 1.47 0.05 6.96
C ARG A 84 1.49 -1.43 6.65
N MET A 85 1.31 -2.26 7.68
CA MET A 85 1.38 -3.72 7.56
C MET A 85 0.27 -4.28 6.64
N ASN A 86 -0.83 -3.56 6.49
CA ASN A 86 -1.97 -3.96 5.66
C ASN A 86 -1.95 -3.33 4.25
N ILE A 87 -1.01 -2.41 3.96
CA ILE A 87 -0.88 -1.79 2.63
C ILE A 87 -0.65 -2.83 1.52
N PRO A 88 0.26 -3.82 1.64
CA PRO A 88 0.60 -4.69 0.52
C PRO A 88 -0.58 -5.44 -0.09
N THR A 89 -1.57 -5.83 0.72
CA THR A 89 -2.74 -6.63 0.28
C THR A 89 -3.74 -5.82 -0.53
N VAL A 90 -3.78 -4.49 -0.35
CA VAL A 90 -4.71 -3.58 -1.04
C VAL A 90 -4.01 -2.47 -1.82
N ALA A 91 -2.69 -2.55 -1.99
CA ALA A 91 -1.86 -1.47 -2.53
C ALA A 91 -2.34 -0.93 -3.88
N ALA A 92 -2.84 -1.78 -4.79
CA ALA A 92 -3.38 -1.33 -6.07
C ALA A 92 -4.60 -0.42 -5.88
N ARG A 93 -5.53 -0.86 -5.04
CA ARG A 93 -6.77 -0.16 -4.74
C ARG A 93 -6.49 1.12 -3.99
N LEU A 94 -5.66 1.05 -2.95
CA LEU A 94 -5.28 2.21 -2.15
C LEU A 94 -4.59 3.26 -3.00
N LEU A 95 -3.59 2.88 -3.82
CA LEU A 95 -2.90 3.81 -4.73
C LEU A 95 -3.87 4.49 -5.71
N GLY A 96 -4.77 3.72 -6.32
CA GLY A 96 -5.76 4.25 -7.26
C GLY A 96 -6.72 5.28 -6.64
N ILE A 97 -6.95 5.19 -5.33
CA ILE A 97 -7.76 6.16 -4.58
C ILE A 97 -6.90 7.38 -4.20
N ILE A 98 -5.79 7.17 -3.48
CA ILE A 98 -5.04 8.24 -2.83
C ILE A 98 -4.31 9.18 -3.81
N ILE A 99 -4.08 8.73 -5.05
CA ILE A 99 -3.43 9.56 -6.07
C ILE A 99 -4.25 10.80 -6.44
N ASN A 100 -5.57 10.74 -6.25
CA ASN A 100 -6.49 11.84 -6.55
C ASN A 100 -6.54 12.91 -5.45
N TYR A 101 -5.82 12.71 -4.35
CA TYR A 101 -5.82 13.61 -3.20
C TYR A 101 -4.46 14.27 -3.05
N GLU A 102 -4.44 15.59 -3.22
CA GLU A 102 -3.23 16.40 -3.13
C GLU A 102 -2.61 16.39 -1.73
N GLU A 103 -3.38 16.10 -0.68
CA GLU A 103 -2.88 16.08 0.70
C GLU A 103 -2.12 14.79 1.02
N THR A 104 -2.36 13.70 0.27
CA THR A 104 -1.71 12.41 0.49
C THR A 104 -0.20 12.54 0.52
N SER A 105 0.46 11.97 1.51
CA SER A 105 1.92 11.99 1.58
C SER A 105 2.56 11.13 0.49
N ASP A 106 3.76 11.53 0.07
CA ASP A 106 4.58 10.74 -0.84
C ASP A 106 5.00 9.40 -0.20
N THR A 107 5.10 9.34 1.13
CA THR A 107 5.41 8.10 1.86
C THR A 107 4.33 7.05 1.62
N LEU A 108 3.05 7.40 1.77
CA LEU A 108 1.95 6.46 1.55
C LEU A 108 1.91 5.96 0.11
N LYS A 109 2.07 6.88 -0.85
CA LYS A 109 2.13 6.54 -2.28
C LYS A 109 3.29 5.61 -2.56
N LEU A 110 4.47 5.90 -2.02
CA LEU A 110 5.68 5.12 -2.22
C LEU A 110 5.56 3.71 -1.63
N GLU A 111 4.93 3.52 -0.46
CA GLU A 111 4.67 2.20 0.11
C GLU A 111 3.76 1.34 -0.79
N CYS A 112 2.71 1.95 -1.37
CA CYS A 112 1.83 1.25 -2.31
C CYS A 112 2.58 0.86 -3.59
N ILE A 113 3.32 1.82 -4.16
CA ILE A 113 4.13 1.64 -5.38
C ILE A 113 5.17 0.55 -5.17
N HIS A 114 5.91 0.61 -4.05
CA HIS A 114 6.90 -0.38 -3.67
C HIS A 114 6.28 -1.78 -3.60
N SER A 115 5.16 -1.93 -2.89
CA SER A 115 4.43 -3.19 -2.77
C SER A 115 3.97 -3.75 -4.13
N LEU A 116 3.60 -2.89 -5.08
CA LEU A 116 3.23 -3.30 -6.45
C LEU A 116 4.44 -3.74 -7.28
N ILE A 117 5.57 -3.05 -7.15
CA ILE A 117 6.75 -3.28 -7.98
C ILE A 117 7.46 -4.57 -7.61
N ILE A 118 7.67 -4.79 -6.31
CA ILE A 118 8.44 -5.95 -5.81
C ILE A 118 7.64 -7.25 -5.88
N ARG A 119 6.34 -7.21 -6.17
CA ARG A 119 5.52 -8.42 -6.30
C ARG A 119 6.01 -9.34 -7.40
N ARG A 120 6.03 -10.63 -7.12
CA ARG A 120 6.44 -11.71 -8.02
C ARG A 120 5.44 -11.87 -9.17
N GLY A 121 4.15 -11.88 -8.85
CA GLY A 121 3.06 -11.98 -9.83
C GLY A 121 2.80 -10.68 -10.59
N PRO A 122 2.20 -10.75 -11.80
CA PRO A 122 1.81 -9.56 -12.57
C PRO A 122 0.74 -8.74 -11.84
N ILE A 123 0.54 -7.49 -12.26
CA ILE A 123 -0.62 -6.70 -11.83
C ILE A 123 -1.86 -7.33 -12.47
N LEU A 124 -2.83 -7.70 -11.64
CA LEU A 124 -4.03 -8.40 -12.10
C LEU A 124 -4.96 -7.43 -12.86
N ALA A 125 -5.82 -7.97 -13.72
CA ALA A 125 -6.77 -7.16 -14.49
C ALA A 125 -7.71 -6.32 -13.59
N LEU A 126 -8.10 -6.86 -12.43
CA LEU A 126 -8.90 -6.14 -11.44
C LEU A 126 -8.12 -4.97 -10.82
N GLU A 127 -6.84 -5.19 -10.50
CA GLU A 127 -5.96 -4.16 -9.95
C GLU A 127 -5.66 -3.06 -10.96
N ALA A 128 -5.43 -3.43 -12.22
CA ALA A 128 -5.25 -2.47 -13.32
C ALA A 128 -6.48 -1.56 -13.47
N ARG A 129 -7.69 -2.10 -13.28
CA ARG A 129 -8.93 -1.31 -13.27
C ARG A 129 -8.98 -0.34 -12.10
N MET A 130 -8.54 -0.76 -10.91
CA MET A 130 -8.53 0.09 -9.71
C MET A 130 -7.50 1.22 -9.80
N LEU A 131 -6.34 0.96 -10.42
CA LEU A 131 -5.28 1.96 -10.61
C LEU A 131 -5.65 3.05 -11.63
N GLY A 132 -6.45 2.70 -12.65
CA GLY A 132 -6.66 3.54 -13.83
C GLY A 132 -5.52 3.41 -14.83
N SER A 133 -5.75 3.82 -16.08
CA SER A 133 -4.81 3.64 -17.21
C SER A 133 -3.45 4.25 -16.94
N ASP A 134 -3.44 5.48 -16.44
CA ASP A 134 -2.22 6.30 -16.37
C ASP A 134 -1.33 5.81 -15.23
N THR A 135 -1.90 5.65 -14.04
CA THR A 135 -1.21 5.07 -12.87
C THR A 135 -0.72 3.66 -13.18
N MET A 136 -1.53 2.84 -13.85
CA MET A 136 -1.13 1.48 -14.24
C MET A 136 0.08 1.51 -15.19
N ALA A 137 0.05 2.35 -16.23
CA ALA A 137 1.17 2.49 -17.16
C ALA A 137 2.46 2.94 -16.45
N GLN A 138 2.35 3.87 -15.51
CA GLN A 138 3.48 4.35 -14.72
C GLN A 138 4.02 3.25 -13.80
N VAL A 139 3.16 2.57 -13.02
CA VAL A 139 3.57 1.46 -12.15
C VAL A 139 4.22 0.35 -12.97
N SER A 140 3.66 -0.02 -14.12
CA SER A 140 4.26 -1.00 -15.04
C SER A 140 5.64 -0.56 -15.52
N THR A 141 5.81 0.72 -15.90
CA THR A 141 7.09 1.27 -16.35
C THR A 141 8.17 1.16 -15.26
N ILE A 142 7.85 1.56 -14.03
CA ILE A 142 8.79 1.45 -12.89
C ILE A 142 9.12 -0.01 -12.65
N ARG A 143 8.09 -0.85 -12.64
CA ARG A 143 8.19 -2.28 -12.39
C ARG A 143 9.10 -2.97 -13.41
N ASP A 144 8.96 -2.66 -14.70
CA ASP A 144 9.83 -3.21 -15.76
C ASP A 144 11.27 -2.71 -15.65
N ARG A 145 11.45 -1.43 -15.30
CA ARG A 145 12.77 -0.86 -15.02
C ARG A 145 13.46 -1.60 -13.88
N ILE A 146 12.77 -1.79 -12.76
CA ILE A 146 13.30 -2.53 -11.60
C ILE A 146 13.62 -3.97 -11.96
N ARG A 147 12.74 -4.67 -12.69
CA ARG A 147 13.03 -6.05 -13.12
C ARG A 147 14.24 -6.15 -14.03
N THR A 148 14.35 -5.23 -14.99
CA THR A 148 15.49 -5.17 -15.90
C THR A 148 16.78 -4.98 -15.14
N LEU A 149 16.79 -4.02 -14.21
CA LEU A 149 17.91 -3.74 -13.34
C LEU A 149 18.28 -4.96 -12.47
N ALA A 150 17.29 -5.57 -11.81
CA ALA A 150 17.53 -6.74 -10.96
C ALA A 150 18.06 -7.94 -11.77
N ALA A 151 17.63 -8.09 -13.03
CA ALA A 151 18.11 -9.12 -13.94
C ALA A 151 19.53 -8.86 -14.49
N SER A 152 19.94 -7.59 -14.64
CA SER A 152 21.24 -7.22 -15.22
C SER A 152 22.44 -7.37 -14.28
N ARG A 153 22.26 -7.92 -13.06
CA ARG A 153 23.30 -8.03 -12.01
C ARG A 153 23.97 -6.71 -11.64
N SER A 154 23.36 -5.57 -11.96
CA SER A 154 23.90 -4.23 -11.71
C SER A 154 23.76 -3.78 -10.26
N TRP A 155 23.42 -4.69 -9.35
CA TRP A 155 23.06 -4.42 -7.96
C TRP A 155 24.13 -4.92 -7.03
N VAL A 156 24.13 -4.38 -5.81
CA VAL A 156 25.04 -4.79 -4.75
C VAL A 156 24.98 -6.31 -4.60
N ALA A 157 26.16 -6.93 -4.55
CA ALA A 157 26.31 -8.35 -4.31
C ALA A 157 25.49 -8.77 -3.08
N ILE A 158 24.63 -9.78 -3.23
CA ILE A 158 23.86 -10.33 -2.10
C ILE A 158 24.82 -10.66 -0.95
N PRO A 159 24.67 -10.01 0.23
CA PRO A 159 25.55 -10.27 1.35
C PRO A 159 25.34 -11.70 1.86
N ARG A 160 26.33 -12.19 2.59
CA ARG A 160 26.27 -13.52 3.22
C ARG A 160 25.97 -13.35 4.70
N HIS A 161 25.34 -14.35 5.29
CA HIS A 161 25.25 -14.39 6.74
C HIS A 161 26.67 -14.49 7.35
N PRO A 162 27.01 -13.72 8.41
CA PRO A 162 28.37 -13.69 8.97
C PRO A 162 28.92 -15.05 9.44
N LEU A 163 28.02 -15.96 9.81
CA LEU A 163 28.35 -17.34 10.23
C LEU A 163 28.44 -18.35 9.07
N CYS A 164 28.28 -17.92 7.83
CA CYS A 164 28.48 -18.77 6.66
C CYS A 164 29.98 -19.04 6.50
N LYS A 165 30.45 -20.20 6.98
CA LYS A 165 31.85 -20.67 6.87
C LYS A 165 31.90 -21.97 6.05
N GLY A 166 32.70 -22.05 4.98
CA GLY A 166 32.97 -23.32 4.25
C GLY A 166 32.95 -23.27 2.71
N GLU A 167 33.17 -24.42 2.06
CA GLU A 167 33.36 -24.59 0.59
C GLU A 167 32.18 -24.11 -0.29
N LEU A 168 30.99 -23.89 0.29
CA LEU A 168 29.78 -23.38 -0.36
C LEU A 168 29.65 -21.85 -0.32
N GLU A 169 30.76 -21.17 -0.05
CA GLU A 169 30.80 -19.73 0.25
C GLU A 169 30.26 -18.83 -0.86
N SER A 170 30.48 -19.19 -2.13
CA SER A 170 29.88 -18.52 -3.29
C SER A 170 28.53 -19.14 -3.67
N SER A 171 28.34 -20.43 -3.38
CA SER A 171 27.12 -21.19 -3.70
C SER A 171 25.88 -20.60 -3.04
N CYS A 172 25.95 -20.17 -1.78
CA CYS A 172 24.80 -19.56 -1.09
C CYS A 172 24.35 -18.28 -1.80
N GLN A 173 25.29 -17.39 -2.12
CA GLN A 173 25.00 -16.14 -2.81
C GLN A 173 24.41 -16.39 -4.19
N PHE A 174 25.03 -17.30 -4.96
CA PHE A 174 24.55 -17.67 -6.30
C PHE A 174 23.16 -18.32 -6.26
N ALA A 175 22.88 -19.19 -5.29
CA ALA A 175 21.59 -19.86 -5.14
C ALA A 175 20.49 -18.85 -4.77
N ILE A 176 20.74 -17.95 -3.82
CA ILE A 176 19.78 -16.90 -3.46
C ILE A 176 19.53 -15.98 -4.66
N HIS A 177 20.58 -15.55 -5.36
CA HIS A 177 20.45 -14.75 -6.56
C HIS A 177 19.66 -15.49 -7.65
N ALA A 178 19.94 -16.77 -7.87
CA ALA A 178 19.22 -17.60 -8.84
C ALA A 178 17.73 -17.72 -8.48
N GLY A 179 17.40 -17.83 -7.20
CA GLY A 179 16.03 -17.80 -6.70
C GLY A 179 15.30 -16.50 -7.04
N VAL A 180 15.94 -15.34 -6.81
CA VAL A 180 15.36 -14.04 -7.20
C VAL A 180 15.17 -13.95 -8.71
N ILE A 181 16.14 -14.39 -9.52
CA ILE A 181 16.00 -14.42 -10.99
C ILE A 181 14.86 -15.34 -11.43
N ALA A 182 14.68 -16.50 -10.79
CA ALA A 182 13.57 -17.40 -11.05
C ALA A 182 12.23 -16.73 -10.73
N ASN A 183 12.16 -15.97 -9.62
CA ASN A 183 10.99 -15.19 -9.23
C ASN A 183 10.68 -14.06 -10.22
N LEU A 184 11.70 -13.41 -10.80
CA LEU A 184 11.53 -12.38 -11.83
C LEU A 184 11.04 -12.93 -13.18
N ARG A 185 11.38 -14.20 -13.49
CA ARG A 185 11.05 -14.88 -14.76
C ARG A 185 9.79 -15.73 -14.69
N MET A 186 9.01 -15.58 -13.62
CA MET A 186 7.74 -16.28 -13.46
C MET A 186 6.83 -16.06 -14.66
N ASP A 187 6.45 -17.16 -15.31
CA ASP A 187 5.57 -17.15 -16.48
C ASP A 187 4.11 -17.05 -16.02
N PRO A 188 3.40 -15.94 -16.31
CA PRO A 188 2.01 -15.75 -15.92
C PRO A 188 1.07 -16.85 -16.45
N VAL A 189 1.41 -17.53 -17.55
CA VAL A 189 0.60 -18.59 -18.15
C VAL A 189 0.75 -19.92 -17.40
N LYS A 190 1.93 -20.19 -16.82
CA LYS A 190 2.19 -21.42 -16.04
C LYS A 190 1.66 -21.36 -14.60
N LEU A 191 1.18 -20.19 -14.18
CA LEU A 191 0.69 -19.93 -12.83
C LEU A 191 -0.80 -20.26 -12.62
N SER A 192 -1.49 -20.77 -13.65
CA SER A 192 -2.89 -21.22 -13.53
C SER A 192 -3.08 -22.42 -12.59
N SER A 193 -1.99 -23.09 -12.17
CA SER A 193 -1.99 -24.16 -11.18
C SER A 193 -1.60 -23.71 -9.76
N THR A 194 -1.24 -22.44 -9.59
CA THR A 194 -0.69 -21.91 -8.33
C THR A 194 -1.73 -21.06 -7.62
N THR A 195 -1.77 -21.14 -6.28
CA THR A 195 -2.71 -20.37 -5.46
C THR A 195 -2.53 -18.87 -5.67
N GLN A 196 -3.62 -18.12 -5.65
CA GLN A 196 -3.63 -16.66 -5.84
C GLN A 196 -2.65 -15.92 -4.89
N ASP A 197 -2.39 -16.52 -3.72
CA ASP A 197 -1.45 -16.01 -2.71
C ASP A 197 0.00 -15.94 -3.21
N ASP A 198 0.42 -16.82 -4.13
CA ASP A 198 1.79 -16.84 -4.65
C ASP A 198 2.12 -15.62 -5.52
N PHE A 199 1.10 -14.97 -6.09
CA PHE A 199 1.28 -13.74 -6.87
C PHE A 199 1.59 -12.53 -5.98
N MET A 200 1.10 -12.56 -4.74
CA MET A 200 1.27 -11.47 -3.77
C MET A 200 2.62 -11.53 -3.06
N LEU A 201 3.34 -12.65 -3.17
CA LEU A 201 4.71 -12.78 -2.68
C LEU A 201 5.65 -11.80 -3.40
N SER A 202 6.69 -11.40 -2.69
CA SER A 202 7.80 -10.60 -3.20
C SER A 202 8.70 -11.41 -4.14
N ILE A 203 9.39 -10.72 -5.06
CA ILE A 203 10.48 -11.30 -5.84
C ILE A 203 11.63 -11.80 -4.94
N PHE A 204 11.71 -11.31 -3.69
CA PHE A 204 12.69 -11.71 -2.69
C PHE A 204 12.26 -12.89 -1.82
N ASP A 205 11.02 -13.38 -1.97
CA ASP A 205 10.55 -14.64 -1.36
C ASP A 205 11.19 -15.84 -2.07
N VAL A 206 12.48 -16.04 -1.81
CA VAL A 206 13.27 -17.12 -2.39
C VAL A 206 12.86 -18.45 -1.72
N PRO A 207 12.52 -19.50 -2.48
CA PRO A 207 12.22 -20.82 -1.90
C PRO A 207 13.49 -21.43 -1.27
N ARG A 208 13.29 -22.43 -0.40
CA ARG A 208 14.41 -23.17 0.19
C ARG A 208 15.21 -23.91 -0.90
N ASP A 209 16.52 -23.94 -0.75
CA ASP A 209 17.45 -24.56 -1.69
C ASP A 209 18.57 -25.26 -0.93
N GLU A 210 18.83 -26.53 -1.24
CA GLU A 210 19.84 -27.37 -0.59
C GLU A 210 21.27 -26.83 -0.74
N ARG A 211 21.50 -25.97 -1.74
CA ARG A 211 22.79 -25.33 -2.01
C ARG A 211 23.07 -24.14 -1.08
N VAL A 212 22.08 -23.73 -0.29
CA VAL A 212 22.18 -22.63 0.69
C VAL A 212 22.45 -23.23 2.06
N CYS A 213 23.51 -22.76 2.72
CA CYS A 213 23.82 -23.23 4.07
C CYS A 213 22.72 -22.80 5.06
N ARG A 214 22.59 -23.54 6.17
CA ARG A 214 21.55 -23.30 7.20
C ARG A 214 21.47 -21.85 7.70
N HIS A 215 22.61 -21.15 7.78
CA HIS A 215 22.69 -19.79 8.29
C HIS A 215 22.20 -18.76 7.27
N CYS A 216 22.48 -18.98 5.98
CA CYS A 216 21.96 -18.14 4.91
C CYS A 216 20.48 -18.46 4.64
N ASP A 217 20.07 -19.73 4.75
CA ASP A 217 18.67 -20.14 4.48
C ASP A 217 17.69 -19.50 5.48
N SER A 218 18.07 -19.37 6.76
CA SER A 218 17.23 -18.77 7.80
C SER A 218 16.95 -17.28 7.59
N VAL A 219 17.83 -16.57 6.87
CA VAL A 219 17.71 -15.11 6.60
C VAL A 219 17.71 -14.80 5.10
N ARG A 220 17.46 -15.79 4.23
CA ARG A 220 17.67 -15.64 2.78
C ARG A 220 16.87 -14.50 2.15
N MET A 221 15.67 -14.25 2.64
CA MET A 221 14.82 -13.13 2.20
C MET A 221 15.46 -11.80 2.55
N GLU A 222 15.94 -11.65 3.79
CA GLU A 222 16.63 -10.44 4.24
C GLU A 222 17.93 -10.21 3.45
N LEU A 223 18.69 -11.28 3.17
CA LEU A 223 19.90 -11.18 2.34
C LEU A 223 19.57 -10.75 0.91
N ALA A 224 18.54 -11.35 0.29
CA ALA A 224 18.06 -10.97 -1.04
C ALA A 224 17.58 -9.51 -1.07
N CYS A 225 16.78 -9.12 -0.07
CA CYS A 225 16.32 -7.75 0.13
C CYS A 225 17.47 -6.79 0.40
N THR A 226 18.54 -7.17 1.07
CA THR A 226 19.65 -6.24 1.34
C THR A 226 20.55 -6.05 0.11
N GLY A 227 20.79 -7.12 -0.65
CA GLY A 227 21.61 -7.06 -1.86
C GLY A 227 20.89 -6.45 -3.06
N ILE A 228 19.88 -7.16 -3.56
CA ILE A 228 19.10 -6.76 -4.75
C ILE A 228 17.96 -5.82 -4.35
N GLY A 229 17.44 -5.89 -3.12
CA GLY A 229 16.32 -5.04 -2.69
C GLY A 229 16.72 -3.79 -1.90
N GLY A 230 18.01 -3.52 -1.71
CA GLY A 230 18.50 -2.67 -0.62
C GLY A 230 18.14 -1.20 -0.78
N VAL A 231 18.85 -0.30 -0.08
CA VAL A 231 18.64 1.17 -0.16
C VAL A 231 18.57 1.65 -1.62
N GLY A 232 19.36 1.06 -2.53
CA GLY A 232 19.30 1.38 -3.96
C GLY A 232 17.97 1.07 -4.66
N LEU A 233 17.21 0.04 -4.23
CA LEU A 233 15.92 -0.29 -4.84
C LEU A 233 14.88 0.73 -4.50
N TYR A 234 14.75 1.00 -3.20
CA TYR A 234 13.74 1.92 -2.70
C TYR A 234 13.99 3.33 -3.26
N GLU A 235 15.26 3.76 -3.34
CA GLU A 235 15.65 5.01 -3.98
C GLU A 235 15.37 5.02 -5.49
N GLU A 236 15.68 3.94 -6.21
CA GLU A 236 15.40 3.86 -7.65
C GLU A 236 13.89 3.90 -7.93
N ILE A 237 13.09 3.21 -7.12
CA ILE A 237 11.63 3.25 -7.19
C ILE A 237 11.14 4.68 -6.94
N ARG A 238 11.61 5.33 -5.87
CA ARG A 238 11.27 6.74 -5.56
C ARG A 238 11.64 7.65 -6.72
N ARG A 239 12.86 7.53 -7.26
CA ARG A 239 13.36 8.33 -8.39
C ARG A 239 12.48 8.17 -9.63
N CYS A 240 12.10 6.94 -9.96
CA CYS A 240 11.21 6.69 -11.10
C CYS A 240 9.80 7.22 -10.84
N ALA A 241 9.26 7.03 -9.63
CA ALA A 241 7.94 7.52 -9.25
C ALA A 241 7.85 9.05 -9.30
N ALA A 242 8.87 9.75 -8.80
CA ALA A 242 8.99 11.20 -8.91
C ALA A 242 9.10 11.65 -10.38
N GLY A 243 9.95 11.01 -11.18
CA GLY A 243 10.10 11.32 -12.62
C GLY A 243 8.82 11.10 -13.43
N LEU A 244 7.97 10.17 -12.99
CA LEU A 244 6.65 9.89 -13.57
C LEU A 244 5.51 10.70 -12.94
N LYS A 245 5.82 11.63 -12.02
CA LYS A 245 4.82 12.49 -11.33
C LYS A 245 3.80 11.73 -10.49
N LEU A 246 4.17 10.55 -9.99
CA LEU A 246 3.40 9.82 -8.98
C LEU A 246 3.59 10.40 -7.57
N LEU A 247 4.71 11.08 -7.36
CA LEU A 247 5.08 11.77 -6.12
C LEU A 247 5.10 13.28 -6.37
N LYS A 248 4.93 14.09 -5.32
CA LYS A 248 4.89 15.56 -5.45
C LYS A 248 6.23 16.17 -5.89
N GLY A 249 7.31 15.39 -5.83
CA GLY A 249 8.66 15.85 -6.14
C GLY A 249 9.23 16.56 -4.92
N GLY A 250 10.35 16.05 -4.42
CA GLY A 250 11.18 16.81 -3.47
C GLY A 250 12.17 17.62 -4.30
N ASP A 251 12.14 18.94 -4.14
CA ASP A 251 13.31 19.78 -4.38
C ASP A 251 14.39 19.50 -3.33
#